data_AF-A0A7Y6UI44-F1
#
_entry.id   AF-A0A7Y6UI44-F1
#
_cell.length_a   1.000
_cell.length_b   1.000
_cell.length_c   1.000
_cell.angle_alpha   90.00
_cell.angle_beta   90.00
_cell.angle_gamma   90.00
#
_symmetry.space_group_name_H-M   'P 1'
#
loop_
_entity.id
_entity.type
_entity.pdbx_description
1 polymer ?
#
loop_
_entity_poly.entity_id
_entity_poly.type
_entity_poly.pdbx_seq_one_letter_code
_entity_poly.pdbx_strand_id
1 'polypeptide(L)'
;MAASLVAPACYYASAPATGEVPGGTDAQIASTEFPCEVAQVLATCWNCHTNPPKGGAPIPLTTRAELAAASSLGGTYAERALIRMRDTAKPMPPTGFPRPDAAGIDAFAAWVQSGMPMGSCEGVPGGGGVAPTVCSSGQKFPAVFDDGSPDMNPGLPCRACHLREEEDEARFFMGTVYPTLHEEDRCYSDVPTGTRVEIIDRNGVVALTLPVRPRGNFMSNSFNANVTLPFTARVVSPTGDVMQMTTPQMSGDCNGCHTEQGANGAPGRILLPSN
;
A
#
# COMPACT_ATOMS: atom_id res chain seq x y z
N MET A 1 0.50 37.48 -0.94
CA MET A 1 1.06 36.46 -0.03
C MET A 1 0.73 35.10 -0.62
N ALA A 2 1.68 34.48 -1.32
CA ALA A 2 1.48 33.17 -1.94
C ALA A 2 1.79 32.10 -0.89
N ALA A 3 0.78 31.35 -0.49
CA ALA A 3 0.96 30.16 0.33
C ALA A 3 1.52 29.05 -0.57
N SER A 4 2.81 28.73 -0.42
CA SER A 4 3.39 27.50 -0.96
C SER A 4 2.73 26.32 -0.26
N LEU A 5 1.79 25.68 -0.96
CA LEU A 5 1.37 24.30 -0.68
C LEU A 5 2.54 23.39 -1.05
N VAL A 6 3.36 23.06 -0.05
CA VAL A 6 4.32 21.96 -0.15
C VAL A 6 3.50 20.67 -0.13
N ALA A 7 3.08 20.21 -1.31
CA ALA A 7 2.64 18.84 -1.46
C ALA A 7 3.84 17.92 -1.13
N PRO A 8 3.64 16.80 -0.41
CA PRO A 8 4.70 15.84 -0.15
C PRO A 8 5.04 15.13 -1.47
N ALA A 9 5.85 15.79 -2.29
CA ALA A 9 6.44 15.17 -3.46
C ALA A 9 7.52 14.20 -2.97
N CYS A 10 7.50 12.97 -3.49
CA CYS A 10 8.54 11.96 -3.28
C CYS A 10 9.86 12.44 -3.91
N TYR A 11 10.57 13.36 -3.23
CA TYR A 11 11.95 13.73 -3.55
C TYR A 11 12.86 12.74 -2.83
N TYR A 12 13.61 11.94 -3.58
CA TYR A 12 14.69 11.14 -3.02
C TYR A 12 15.86 12.06 -2.65
N ALA A 13 16.24 12.10 -1.38
CA ALA A 13 17.61 12.36 -1.00
C ALA A 13 18.39 11.05 -1.19
N SER A 14 19.36 11.07 -2.09
CA SER A 14 20.28 9.95 -2.31
C SER A 14 21.14 9.72 -1.06
N ALA A 15 20.81 8.68 -0.29
CA ALA A 15 21.72 8.08 0.67
C ALA A 15 22.18 6.71 0.10
N PRO A 16 23.48 6.39 0.12
CA PRO A 16 23.96 5.10 -0.32
C PRO A 16 23.52 4.01 0.69
N ALA A 17 22.76 3.03 0.20
CA ALA A 17 22.44 1.83 0.97
C ALA A 17 23.67 0.91 1.02
N THR A 18 24.52 1.11 2.03
CA THR A 18 25.46 0.08 2.49
C THR A 18 25.10 -0.26 3.92
N GLY A 19 24.19 -1.22 4.07
CA GLY A 19 23.75 -1.75 5.36
C GLY A 19 23.04 -3.06 5.12
N GLU A 20 23.80 -4.15 5.17
CA GLU A 20 23.28 -5.50 5.33
C GLU A 20 22.35 -5.51 6.54
N VAL A 21 21.06 -5.78 6.34
CA VAL A 21 20.11 -5.95 7.44
C VAL A 21 20.31 -7.37 7.98
N PRO A 22 20.82 -7.56 9.22
CA PRO A 22 20.86 -8.89 9.81
C PRO A 22 19.43 -9.35 10.04
N GLY A 23 19.12 -10.60 9.70
CA GLY A 23 17.80 -11.20 9.88
C GLY A 23 17.21 -10.90 11.26
N GLY A 24 16.26 -9.97 11.30
CA GLY A 24 15.60 -9.54 12.51
C GLY A 24 14.46 -10.48 12.82
N THR A 25 14.50 -11.11 13.99
CA THR A 25 13.33 -11.73 14.62
C THR A 25 12.20 -10.72 14.64
N ASP A 26 11.03 -11.08 14.11
CA ASP A 26 9.81 -10.27 14.11
C ASP A 26 9.68 -9.52 15.44
N ALA A 27 9.83 -8.19 15.40
CA ALA A 27 9.65 -7.36 16.58
C ALA A 27 8.14 -7.32 16.89
N GLN A 28 7.68 -8.38 17.56
CA GLN A 28 6.34 -8.51 18.09
C GLN A 28 6.13 -7.44 19.15
N ILE A 29 5.11 -6.59 18.97
CA ILE A 29 4.78 -5.55 19.95
C ILE A 29 3.76 -6.14 20.91
N ALA A 30 4.06 -6.07 22.21
CA ALA A 30 3.06 -6.34 23.23
C ALA A 30 2.02 -5.21 23.21
N SER A 31 0.78 -5.55 22.88
CA SER A 31 -0.35 -4.66 23.10
C SER A 31 -0.83 -4.83 24.54
N THR A 32 -0.85 -3.75 25.31
CA THR A 32 -1.46 -3.72 26.65
C THR A 32 -2.89 -3.16 26.62
N GLU A 33 -3.40 -2.85 25.43
CA GLU A 33 -4.71 -2.23 25.26
C GLU A 33 -5.79 -3.19 24.78
N PHE A 34 -5.41 -4.29 24.11
CA PHE A 34 -6.32 -5.19 23.41
C PHE A 34 -6.14 -6.66 23.81
N PRO A 35 -7.25 -7.41 24.03
CA PRO A 35 -7.22 -8.87 24.03
C PRO A 35 -6.66 -9.43 22.71
N CYS A 36 -6.11 -10.64 22.72
CA CYS A 36 -5.39 -11.17 21.56
C CYS A 36 -6.22 -11.30 20.30
N GLU A 37 -7.45 -11.78 20.42
CA GLU A 37 -8.37 -11.99 19.31
C GLU A 37 -8.72 -10.65 18.65
N VAL A 38 -8.86 -9.59 19.46
CA VAL A 38 -9.12 -8.22 18.99
C VAL A 38 -7.89 -7.63 18.33
N ALA A 39 -6.72 -7.83 18.93
CA ALA A 39 -5.46 -7.32 18.41
C ALA A 39 -5.11 -7.95 17.06
N GLN A 40 -5.36 -9.25 16.87
CA GLN A 40 -5.18 -9.94 15.59
C GLN A 40 -6.10 -9.38 14.50
N VAL A 41 -7.36 -9.06 14.82
CA VAL A 41 -8.27 -8.40 13.89
C VAL A 41 -7.76 -7.00 13.53
N LEU A 42 -7.38 -6.20 14.53
CA LEU A 42 -6.90 -4.84 14.33
C LEU A 42 -5.58 -4.76 13.54
N ALA A 43 -4.73 -5.80 13.62
CA ALA A 43 -3.52 -5.88 12.81
C ALA A 43 -3.81 -5.79 11.30
N THR A 44 -4.97 -6.27 10.83
CA THR A 44 -5.39 -6.11 9.42
C THR A 44 -5.77 -4.67 9.05
N CYS A 45 -6.09 -3.83 10.04
CA CYS A 45 -6.49 -2.43 9.85
C CYS A 45 -5.28 -1.49 9.85
N TRP A 46 -4.25 -1.84 10.61
CA TRP A 46 -3.16 -0.93 10.93
C TRP A 46 -2.19 -0.63 9.79
N ASN A 47 -2.26 -1.33 8.66
CA ASN A 47 -1.46 -0.94 7.47
C ASN A 47 -1.85 0.44 6.94
N CYS A 48 -3.12 0.84 7.11
CA CYS A 48 -3.64 2.12 6.65
C CYS A 48 -4.10 3.01 7.82
N HIS A 49 -4.71 2.43 8.85
CA HIS A 49 -5.25 3.19 9.99
C HIS A 49 -4.19 3.47 11.08
N THR A 50 -2.98 3.85 10.67
CA THR A 50 -1.88 4.31 11.53
C THR A 50 -2.13 5.71 12.09
N ASN A 51 -1.24 6.18 12.98
CA ASN A 51 -1.19 7.58 13.41
C ASN A 51 0.18 8.20 13.08
N PRO A 52 0.29 9.05 12.05
CA PRO A 52 -0.76 9.55 11.16
C PRO A 52 -1.27 8.49 10.17
N PRO A 53 -2.53 8.56 9.67
CA PRO A 53 -3.07 7.59 8.73
C PRO A 53 -2.33 7.55 7.38
N LYS A 54 -2.36 6.38 6.73
CA LYS A 54 -1.78 6.10 5.41
C LYS A 54 -2.84 5.65 4.41
N GLY A 55 -2.52 5.68 3.12
CA GLY A 55 -3.36 5.12 2.05
C GLY A 55 -4.74 5.78 1.90
N GLY A 56 -4.91 7.01 2.41
CA GLY A 56 -6.20 7.70 2.41
C GLY A 56 -7.17 7.26 3.50
N ALA A 57 -6.74 6.46 4.49
CA ALA A 57 -7.54 6.23 5.69
C ALA A 57 -7.82 7.57 6.39
N PRO A 58 -9.07 7.84 6.79
CA PRO A 58 -9.43 9.17 7.32
C PRO A 58 -9.06 9.37 8.79
N ILE A 59 -8.79 8.29 9.52
CA ILE A 59 -8.62 8.28 10.97
C ILE A 59 -7.63 7.19 11.41
N PRO A 60 -6.90 7.41 12.51
CA PRO A 60 -6.13 6.35 13.17
C PRO A 60 -7.06 5.41 13.94
N LEU A 61 -6.70 4.13 14.01
CA LEU A 61 -7.39 3.09 14.80
C LEU A 61 -6.39 2.21 15.55
N THR A 62 -5.29 2.81 16.00
CA THR A 62 -4.16 2.13 16.64
C THR A 62 -4.32 1.95 18.14
N THR A 63 -5.19 2.73 18.78
CA THR A 63 -5.41 2.71 20.23
C THR A 63 -6.88 2.46 20.58
N ARG A 64 -7.13 1.96 21.79
CA ARG A 64 -8.47 1.75 22.32
C ARG A 64 -9.25 3.07 22.44
N ALA A 65 -8.55 4.16 22.77
CA ALA A 65 -9.14 5.48 22.84
C ALA A 65 -9.62 5.97 21.47
N GLU A 66 -8.84 5.75 20.41
CA GLU A 66 -9.24 6.06 19.04
C GLU A 66 -10.47 5.23 18.62
N LEU A 67 -10.50 3.94 18.94
CA LEU A 67 -11.63 3.06 18.65
C LEU A 67 -12.91 3.44 19.42
N ALA A 68 -12.77 3.87 20.68
CA ALA A 68 -13.88 4.30 21.53
C ALA A 68 -14.38 5.72 21.22
N ALA A 69 -13.63 6.52 20.45
CA ALA A 69 -14.02 7.88 20.11
C ALA A 69 -15.29 7.90 19.24
N ALA A 70 -16.08 8.96 19.40
CA ALA A 70 -17.33 9.14 18.68
C ALA A 70 -17.09 9.36 17.18
N SER A 71 -17.88 8.67 16.35
CA SER A 71 -17.91 8.87 14.91
C SER A 71 -18.91 9.96 14.53
N SER A 72 -18.56 10.77 13.52
CA SER A 72 -19.48 11.73 12.91
C SER A 72 -20.71 11.08 12.24
N LEU A 73 -20.68 9.77 12.00
CA LEU A 73 -21.79 8.96 11.48
C LEU A 73 -22.63 8.29 12.58
N GLY A 74 -22.40 8.65 13.85
CA GLY A 74 -23.04 8.05 15.02
C GLY A 74 -22.31 6.80 15.53
N GLY A 75 -22.43 6.56 16.84
CA GLY A 75 -21.69 5.51 17.54
C GLY A 75 -20.20 5.81 17.70
N THR A 76 -19.43 4.79 18.02
CA THR A 76 -17.96 4.79 18.15
C THR A 76 -17.28 4.32 16.87
N TYR A 77 -15.99 4.62 16.70
CA TYR A 77 -15.25 4.12 15.54
C TYR A 77 -15.13 2.59 15.51
N ALA A 78 -15.13 1.90 16.64
CA ALA A 78 -15.18 0.43 16.67
C ALA A 78 -16.51 -0.10 16.12
N GLU A 79 -17.64 0.50 16.48
CA GLU A 79 -18.95 0.14 15.92
C GLU A 79 -18.99 0.39 14.40
N ARG A 80 -18.41 1.51 13.95
CA ARG A 80 -18.26 1.78 12.52
C ARG A 80 -17.36 0.77 11.83
N ALA A 81 -16.25 0.36 12.45
CA ALA A 81 -15.37 -0.66 11.92
C ALA A 81 -16.12 -1.98 11.74
N LEU A 82 -16.91 -2.41 12.73
CA LEU A 82 -17.73 -3.63 12.63
C LEU A 82 -18.73 -3.59 11.46
N ILE A 83 -19.39 -2.44 11.26
CA ILE A 83 -20.29 -2.24 10.11
C ILE A 83 -19.52 -2.43 8.80
N ARG A 84 -18.32 -1.84 8.69
CA ARG A 84 -17.49 -1.90 7.48
C ARG A 84 -16.87 -3.28 7.25
N MET A 85 -16.53 -4.02 8.31
CA MET A 85 -16.04 -5.40 8.20
C MET A 85 -17.08 -6.33 7.57
N ARG A 86 -18.36 -6.08 7.87
CA ARG A 86 -19.51 -6.86 7.35
C ARG A 86 -20.12 -6.31 6.06
N ASP A 87 -19.69 -5.13 5.61
CA ASP A 87 -20.16 -4.50 4.37
C ASP A 87 -19.57 -5.24 3.15
N THR A 88 -20.40 -5.62 2.19
CA THR A 88 -19.98 -6.26 0.94
C THR A 88 -19.85 -5.26 -0.22
N ALA A 89 -20.50 -4.10 -0.13
CA ALA A 89 -20.43 -3.06 -1.15
C ALA A 89 -19.23 -2.12 -0.92
N LYS A 90 -18.89 -1.86 0.33
CA LYS A 90 -17.75 -1.04 0.71
C LYS A 90 -17.04 -1.63 1.94
N PRO A 91 -16.37 -2.78 1.79
CA PRO A 91 -15.72 -3.46 2.91
C PRO A 91 -14.58 -2.64 3.53
N MET A 92 -14.27 -2.93 4.79
CA MET A 92 -12.95 -2.70 5.38
C MET A 92 -12.43 -3.99 6.03
N PRO A 93 -11.17 -4.41 5.77
CA PRO A 93 -10.23 -3.82 4.80
C PRO A 93 -10.80 -3.75 3.37
N PRO A 94 -10.35 -2.81 2.52
CA PRO A 94 -10.86 -2.71 1.16
C PRO A 94 -10.66 -4.01 0.40
N THR A 95 -11.46 -4.20 -0.65
CA THR A 95 -11.27 -5.28 -1.63
C THR A 95 -9.81 -5.26 -2.12
N GLY A 96 -9.13 -6.41 -2.09
CA GLY A 96 -7.70 -6.54 -2.36
C GLY A 96 -6.85 -6.91 -1.14
N PHE A 97 -7.31 -6.59 0.07
CA PHE A 97 -6.54 -6.76 1.29
C PHE A 97 -7.01 -7.96 2.13
N PRO A 98 -6.11 -8.60 2.92
CA PRO A 98 -6.50 -9.64 3.85
C PRO A 98 -7.61 -9.17 4.78
N ARG A 99 -8.73 -9.90 4.81
CA ARG A 99 -9.85 -9.61 5.68
C ARG A 99 -9.78 -10.49 6.93
N PRO A 100 -10.19 -9.96 8.10
CA PRO A 100 -10.51 -10.81 9.24
C PRO A 100 -11.52 -11.89 8.84
N ASP A 101 -11.32 -13.10 9.35
CA ASP A 101 -12.27 -14.19 9.15
C ASP A 101 -13.54 -13.99 10.01
N ALA A 102 -14.55 -14.85 9.81
CA ALA A 102 -15.83 -14.73 10.52
C ALA A 102 -15.65 -14.81 12.05
N ALA A 103 -14.76 -15.67 12.53
CA ALA A 103 -14.49 -15.83 13.96
C ALA A 103 -13.85 -14.57 14.56
N GLY A 104 -12.89 -13.95 13.85
CA GLY A 104 -12.30 -12.67 14.24
C GLY A 104 -13.32 -11.54 14.26
N ILE A 105 -14.18 -11.45 13.24
CA ILE A 105 -15.26 -10.44 13.20
C ILE A 105 -16.20 -10.60 14.40
N ASP A 106 -16.56 -11.83 14.77
CA ASP A 106 -17.44 -12.09 15.91
C ASP A 106 -16.76 -11.83 17.26
N ALA A 107 -15.47 -12.16 17.40
CA ALA A 107 -14.69 -11.80 18.58
C ALA A 107 -14.59 -10.28 18.76
N PHE A 108 -14.33 -9.54 17.68
CA PHE A 108 -14.33 -8.08 17.70
C PHE A 108 -15.71 -7.52 18.05
N ALA A 109 -16.79 -8.09 17.50
CA ALA A 109 -18.14 -7.69 17.81
C ALA A 109 -18.51 -7.88 19.29
N ALA A 110 -18.15 -9.03 19.87
CA ALA A 110 -18.37 -9.31 21.28
C ALA A 110 -17.57 -8.36 22.18
N TRP A 111 -16.33 -8.04 21.80
CA TRP A 111 -15.50 -7.06 22.50
C TRP A 111 -16.12 -5.66 22.47
N VAL A 112 -16.62 -5.19 21.33
CA VAL A 112 -17.36 -3.92 21.22
C VAL A 112 -18.60 -3.93 22.12
N GLN A 113 -19.40 -5.00 22.11
CA GLN A 113 -20.63 -5.12 22.93
C GLN A 113 -20.34 -5.15 24.44
N SER A 114 -19.18 -5.66 24.84
CA SER A 114 -18.76 -5.67 26.26
C SER A 114 -18.17 -4.34 26.75
N GLY A 115 -18.24 -3.28 25.94
CA GLY A 115 -17.75 -1.96 26.30
C GLY A 115 -16.25 -1.77 26.10
N MET A 116 -15.64 -2.56 25.19
CA MET A 116 -14.23 -2.48 24.83
C MET A 116 -13.30 -2.58 26.04
N PRO A 117 -13.40 -3.62 26.89
CA PRO A 117 -12.52 -3.79 28.02
C PRO A 117 -11.06 -3.88 27.56
N MET A 118 -10.15 -3.32 28.35
CA MET A 118 -8.72 -3.50 28.10
C MET A 118 -8.33 -4.97 28.22
N GLY A 119 -7.35 -5.39 27.44
CA GLY A 119 -6.71 -6.69 27.56
C GLY A 119 -5.24 -6.58 27.21
N SER A 120 -4.50 -7.67 27.40
CA SER A 120 -3.11 -7.78 26.99
C SER A 120 -2.97 -8.86 25.93
N CYS A 121 -2.18 -8.58 24.90
CA CYS A 121 -1.73 -9.58 23.96
C CYS A 121 -0.24 -9.40 23.64
N GLU A 122 0.48 -10.50 23.71
CA GLU A 122 1.85 -10.61 23.21
C GLU A 122 1.82 -11.14 21.78
N GLY A 123 2.81 -10.80 20.96
CA GLY A 123 2.95 -11.43 19.64
C GLY A 123 2.24 -10.77 18.48
N VAL A 124 1.64 -9.58 18.65
CA VAL A 124 0.87 -8.93 17.58
C VAL A 124 1.78 -7.94 16.84
N PRO A 125 1.79 -7.94 15.49
CA PRO A 125 2.43 -6.87 14.75
C PRO A 125 1.79 -5.55 15.16
N GLY A 126 2.50 -4.73 15.93
CA GLY A 126 1.96 -3.44 16.36
C GLY A 126 1.70 -2.56 15.13
N GLY A 127 0.72 -1.66 15.23
CA GLY A 127 0.22 -0.86 14.12
C GLY A 127 1.17 0.20 13.52
N GLY A 128 2.47 -0.01 13.67
CA GLY A 128 3.55 0.74 13.03
C GLY A 128 4.82 -0.10 12.85
N GLY A 129 4.75 -1.42 13.04
CA GLY A 129 5.87 -2.34 12.80
C GLY A 129 6.11 -2.59 11.31
N VAL A 130 7.31 -3.04 10.99
CA VAL A 130 7.66 -3.50 9.64
C VAL A 130 6.84 -4.76 9.35
N ALA A 131 6.00 -4.72 8.32
CA ALA A 131 5.24 -5.89 7.91
C ALA A 131 6.20 -6.91 7.27
N PRO A 132 6.04 -8.22 7.54
CA PRO A 132 6.81 -9.24 6.85
C PRO A 132 6.65 -9.11 5.34
N THR A 133 7.78 -9.19 4.65
CA THR A 133 7.83 -9.16 3.18
C THR A 133 8.20 -10.54 2.68
N VAL A 134 7.53 -10.99 1.63
CA VAL A 134 7.84 -12.25 0.95
C VAL A 134 7.44 -12.14 -0.51
N CYS A 135 8.16 -12.82 -1.40
CA CYS A 135 7.70 -12.97 -2.79
C CYS A 135 6.53 -13.94 -2.81
N SER A 136 5.32 -13.45 -3.08
CA SER A 136 4.13 -14.29 -3.16
C SER A 136 4.21 -15.32 -4.31
N SER A 137 4.96 -14.98 -5.36
CA SER A 137 5.33 -15.87 -6.47
C SER A 137 6.32 -16.97 -6.09
N GLY A 138 6.98 -16.85 -4.92
CA GLY A 138 8.12 -17.68 -4.54
C GLY A 138 9.37 -17.47 -5.42
N GLN A 139 9.37 -16.46 -6.29
CA GLN A 139 10.45 -16.19 -7.24
C GLN A 139 10.96 -14.76 -7.13
N LYS A 140 12.28 -14.60 -7.32
CA LYS A 140 12.97 -13.31 -7.26
C LYS A 140 13.83 -13.11 -8.50
N PHE A 141 13.83 -11.89 -9.04
CA PHE A 141 14.75 -11.49 -10.09
C PHE A 141 16.20 -11.61 -9.56
N PRO A 142 17.13 -12.19 -10.35
CA PRO A 142 18.50 -12.41 -9.90
C PRO A 142 19.17 -11.13 -9.39
N ALA A 143 20.04 -11.28 -8.40
CA ALA A 143 20.77 -10.14 -7.83
C ALA A 143 21.83 -9.56 -8.77
N VAL A 144 22.22 -10.33 -9.79
CA VAL A 144 23.11 -9.89 -10.87
C VAL A 144 22.30 -8.97 -11.77
N PHE A 145 22.78 -7.73 -11.96
CA PHE A 145 22.20 -6.81 -12.94
C PHE A 145 22.32 -7.44 -14.32
N ASP A 146 21.17 -7.78 -14.90
CA ASP A 146 21.03 -8.20 -16.31
C ASP A 146 20.48 -6.99 -17.06
N ASP A 147 21.38 -6.23 -17.68
CA ASP A 147 21.07 -5.03 -18.46
C ASP A 147 20.26 -5.41 -19.70
N GLY A 148 18.99 -4.97 -19.73
CA GLY A 148 18.08 -5.24 -20.85
C GLY A 148 17.13 -6.42 -20.68
N SER A 149 17.10 -7.08 -19.51
CA SER A 149 16.04 -8.06 -19.23
C SER A 149 14.65 -7.40 -19.32
N PRO A 150 13.69 -7.96 -20.08
CA PRO A 150 12.33 -7.41 -20.14
C PRO A 150 11.60 -7.46 -18.79
N ASP A 151 12.09 -8.31 -17.87
CA ASP A 151 11.54 -8.48 -16.53
C ASP A 151 12.06 -7.41 -15.54
N MET A 152 13.08 -6.63 -15.92
CA MET A 152 13.66 -5.52 -15.15
C MET A 152 13.96 -5.89 -13.68
N ASN A 153 14.12 -4.92 -12.77
CA ASN A 153 14.17 -5.17 -11.33
C ASN A 153 12.83 -4.78 -10.68
N PRO A 154 11.85 -5.69 -10.57
CA PRO A 154 10.53 -5.38 -10.02
C PRO A 154 10.63 -4.78 -8.61
N GLY A 155 9.75 -3.82 -8.29
CA GLY A 155 9.67 -3.23 -6.95
C GLY A 155 10.73 -2.16 -6.63
N LEU A 156 11.87 -2.12 -7.33
CA LEU A 156 12.84 -1.03 -7.17
C LEU A 156 12.33 0.29 -7.77
N PRO A 157 12.85 1.46 -7.34
CA PRO A 157 12.58 2.76 -7.96
C PRO A 157 13.02 2.79 -9.42
N CYS A 158 12.09 2.49 -10.33
CA CYS A 158 12.39 2.27 -11.74
C CYS A 158 13.00 3.51 -12.37
N ARG A 159 12.32 4.66 -12.24
CA ARG A 159 12.73 5.86 -12.97
C ARG A 159 14.01 6.45 -12.39
N ALA A 160 14.17 6.47 -11.06
CA ALA A 160 15.41 6.90 -10.44
C ALA A 160 16.61 6.02 -10.83
N CYS A 161 16.38 4.70 -10.98
CA CYS A 161 17.41 3.79 -11.48
C CYS A 161 17.78 4.11 -12.94
N HIS A 162 16.80 4.23 -13.83
CA HIS A 162 17.07 4.58 -15.23
C HIS A 162 17.70 5.96 -15.40
N LEU A 163 17.30 6.99 -14.65
CA LEU A 163 17.97 8.29 -14.70
C LEU A 163 19.47 8.23 -14.33
N ARG A 164 19.90 7.21 -13.58
CA ARG A 164 21.29 7.01 -13.17
C ARG A 164 22.08 6.14 -14.14
N GLU A 165 21.49 5.03 -14.59
CA GLU A 165 22.18 4.01 -15.37
C GLU A 165 21.95 4.15 -16.88
N GLU A 166 20.73 4.54 -17.29
CA GLU A 166 20.27 4.58 -18.68
C GLU A 166 19.24 5.70 -18.88
N GLU A 167 19.70 6.96 -18.88
CA GLU A 167 18.82 8.14 -18.88
C GLU A 167 17.86 8.14 -20.09
N ASP A 168 18.35 7.66 -21.23
CA ASP A 168 17.59 7.51 -22.47
C ASP A 168 16.49 6.42 -22.41
N GLU A 169 16.42 5.66 -21.31
CA GLU A 169 15.34 4.70 -21.05
C GLU A 169 14.42 5.11 -19.88
N ALA A 170 14.66 6.27 -19.26
CA ALA A 170 13.90 6.78 -18.10
C ALA A 170 12.49 7.29 -18.45
N ARG A 171 11.58 6.38 -18.80
CA ARG A 171 10.15 6.68 -19.04
C ARG A 171 9.56 7.40 -17.84
N PHE A 172 8.59 8.30 -18.09
CA PHE A 172 8.08 9.17 -17.03
C PHE A 172 7.31 8.40 -15.95
N PHE A 173 6.33 7.58 -16.35
CA PHE A 173 5.60 6.71 -15.43
C PHE A 173 6.20 5.32 -15.49
N MET A 174 6.65 4.80 -14.34
CA MET A 174 7.22 3.45 -14.23
C MET A 174 6.92 2.88 -12.84
N GLY A 175 6.69 1.57 -12.78
CA GLY A 175 6.52 0.87 -11.51
C GLY A 175 6.15 -0.59 -11.68
N THR A 176 5.78 -1.22 -10.56
CA THR A 176 5.44 -2.64 -10.51
C THR A 176 4.15 -2.86 -9.72
N VAL A 177 3.17 -3.53 -10.31
CA VAL A 177 1.95 -4.00 -9.64
C VAL A 177 2.22 -5.36 -9.00
N TYR A 178 1.77 -5.58 -7.77
CA TYR A 178 1.91 -6.82 -7.00
C TYR A 178 0.55 -7.40 -6.58
N PRO A 179 0.41 -8.73 -6.45
CA PRO A 179 -0.79 -9.34 -5.89
C PRO A 179 -0.92 -9.15 -4.38
N THR A 180 0.17 -8.81 -3.66
CA THR A 180 0.15 -8.55 -2.22
C THR A 180 0.81 -7.22 -1.85
N LEU A 181 0.46 -6.67 -0.68
CA LEU A 181 0.84 -5.31 -0.28
C LEU A 181 2.33 -5.17 0.09
N HIS A 182 2.93 -6.24 0.61
CA HIS A 182 4.29 -6.22 1.16
C HIS A 182 5.13 -7.32 0.48
N GLU A 183 5.62 -7.02 -0.71
CA GLU A 183 6.56 -7.89 -1.42
C GLU A 183 7.96 -7.30 -1.40
N GLU A 184 8.98 -8.14 -1.22
CA GLU A 184 10.37 -7.70 -1.27
C GLU A 184 10.73 -7.09 -2.62
N ASP A 185 11.72 -6.21 -2.62
CA ASP A 185 12.35 -5.74 -3.85
C ASP A 185 12.83 -6.93 -4.66
N ARG A 186 12.65 -6.85 -5.99
CA ARG A 186 12.97 -7.88 -6.98
C ARG A 186 12.05 -9.09 -6.98
N CYS A 187 10.98 -9.15 -6.18
CA CYS A 187 10.00 -10.22 -6.31
C CYS A 187 9.35 -10.20 -7.69
N TYR A 188 9.28 -11.36 -8.34
CA TYR A 188 8.44 -11.48 -9.53
C TYR A 188 6.98 -11.34 -9.13
N SER A 189 6.25 -10.56 -9.91
CA SER A 189 4.83 -10.36 -9.69
C SER A 189 4.00 -11.06 -10.75
N ASP A 190 3.22 -12.05 -10.32
CA ASP A 190 2.34 -12.81 -11.18
C ASP A 190 0.94 -12.19 -11.16
N VAL A 191 0.76 -11.14 -11.97
CA VAL A 191 -0.55 -10.49 -12.17
C VAL A 191 -1.27 -11.06 -13.39
N PRO A 192 -2.62 -11.14 -13.37
CA PRO A 192 -3.40 -11.60 -14.51
C PRO A 192 -3.18 -10.76 -15.78
N THR A 193 -3.15 -11.43 -16.94
CA THR A 193 -3.10 -10.77 -18.24
C THR A 193 -4.32 -9.87 -18.43
N GLY A 194 -4.11 -8.64 -18.90
CA GLY A 194 -5.15 -7.62 -19.04
C GLY A 194 -5.21 -6.62 -17.87
N THR A 195 -4.39 -6.83 -16.82
CA THR A 195 -4.17 -5.83 -15.78
C THR A 195 -3.56 -4.57 -16.40
N ARG A 196 -4.05 -3.39 -15.98
CA ARG A 196 -3.59 -2.10 -16.46
C ARG A 196 -3.50 -1.06 -15.35
N VAL A 197 -2.65 -0.07 -15.56
CA VAL A 197 -2.56 1.13 -14.72
C VAL A 197 -3.09 2.31 -15.50
N GLU A 198 -4.11 2.96 -14.98
CA GLU A 198 -4.69 4.17 -15.57
C GLU A 198 -4.18 5.40 -14.82
N ILE A 199 -3.59 6.35 -15.55
CA ILE A 199 -3.16 7.65 -15.04
C ILE A 199 -4.29 8.65 -15.25
N ILE A 200 -4.75 9.24 -14.16
CA ILE A 200 -5.85 10.20 -14.11
C ILE A 200 -5.24 11.58 -13.90
N ASP A 201 -5.50 12.49 -14.83
CA ASP A 201 -4.98 13.86 -14.76
C ASP A 201 -5.67 14.69 -13.66
N ARG A 202 -5.18 15.91 -13.43
CA ARG A 202 -5.76 16.80 -12.42
C ARG A 202 -7.25 17.12 -12.63
N ASN A 203 -7.76 16.95 -13.85
CA ASN A 203 -9.15 17.23 -14.20
C ASN A 203 -10.05 16.00 -14.01
N GLY A 204 -9.49 14.87 -13.55
CA GLY A 204 -10.22 13.63 -13.34
C GLY A 204 -10.37 12.78 -14.61
N VAL A 205 -9.62 13.10 -15.68
CA VAL A 205 -9.69 12.36 -16.95
C VAL A 205 -8.61 11.27 -16.96
N VAL A 206 -8.97 10.04 -17.36
CA VAL A 206 -7.99 8.99 -17.66
C VAL A 206 -7.20 9.44 -18.90
N ALA A 207 -5.99 9.94 -18.68
CA ALA A 207 -5.15 10.51 -19.71
C ALA A 207 -4.18 9.49 -20.34
N LEU A 208 -3.80 8.45 -19.58
CA LEU A 208 -3.00 7.33 -20.08
C LEU A 208 -3.52 6.01 -19.50
N THR A 209 -3.43 4.96 -20.31
CA THR A 209 -3.65 3.57 -19.89
C THR A 209 -2.41 2.76 -20.22
N LEU A 210 -1.72 2.28 -19.18
CA LEU A 210 -0.47 1.57 -19.26
C LEU A 210 -0.72 0.07 -19.08
N PRO A 211 -0.42 -0.78 -20.08
CA PRO A 211 -0.54 -2.22 -19.90
C PRO A 211 0.51 -2.71 -18.89
N VAL A 212 0.07 -3.58 -17.97
CA VAL A 212 1.01 -4.27 -17.09
C VAL A 212 1.57 -5.48 -17.84
N ARG A 213 2.90 -5.54 -17.89
CA ARG A 213 3.67 -6.59 -18.57
C ARG A 213 3.79 -7.82 -17.66
N PRO A 214 4.29 -8.96 -18.18
CA PRO A 214 4.74 -10.04 -17.32
C PRO A 214 5.66 -9.52 -16.20
N ARG A 215 5.61 -10.18 -15.03
CA ARG A 215 6.32 -9.77 -13.81
C ARG A 215 5.84 -8.45 -13.19
N GLY A 216 4.67 -7.95 -13.61
CA GLY A 216 3.96 -6.84 -12.95
C GLY A 216 4.47 -5.45 -13.33
N ASN A 217 5.52 -5.34 -14.13
CA ASN A 217 6.09 -4.04 -14.50
C ASN A 217 5.22 -3.30 -15.51
N PHE A 218 5.20 -1.97 -15.42
CA PHE A 218 4.59 -1.10 -16.39
C PHE A 218 5.44 0.14 -16.61
N MET A 219 5.29 0.74 -17.79
CA MET A 219 5.95 2.00 -18.13
C MET A 219 5.15 2.78 -19.18
N SER A 220 5.27 4.09 -19.16
CA SER A 220 4.80 4.96 -20.25
C SER A 220 5.68 4.85 -21.48
N ASN A 221 5.15 5.20 -22.65
CA ASN A 221 5.95 5.27 -23.88
C ASN A 221 6.76 6.58 -23.99
N SER A 222 6.50 7.57 -23.14
CA SER A 222 7.18 8.87 -23.14
C SER A 222 8.09 9.05 -21.93
N PHE A 223 9.13 9.85 -22.12
CA PHE A 223 10.04 10.39 -21.11
C PHE A 223 9.47 11.59 -20.36
N ASN A 224 8.46 12.24 -20.94
CA ASN A 224 7.72 13.34 -20.32
C ASN A 224 6.38 12.83 -19.78
N ALA A 225 5.81 13.56 -18.81
CA ALA A 225 4.52 13.20 -18.22
C ALA A 225 3.42 13.09 -19.28
N ASN A 226 3.33 14.07 -20.19
CA ASN A 226 2.24 14.20 -21.17
C ASN A 226 0.83 14.04 -20.57
N VAL A 227 0.70 14.38 -19.29
CA VAL A 227 -0.52 14.37 -18.50
C VAL A 227 -0.54 15.65 -17.69
N THR A 228 -1.72 16.25 -17.50
CA THR A 228 -1.87 17.44 -16.66
C THR A 228 -1.62 17.08 -15.19
N LEU A 229 -0.50 17.52 -14.64
CA LEU A 229 -0.13 17.31 -13.23
C LEU A 229 -0.89 18.25 -12.28
N PRO A 230 -1.06 17.88 -10.99
CA PRO A 230 -0.73 16.57 -10.41
C PRO A 230 -1.69 15.48 -10.92
N PHE A 231 -1.26 14.22 -10.84
CA PHE A 231 -2.06 13.07 -11.29
C PHE A 231 -2.44 12.17 -10.11
N THR A 232 -3.48 11.35 -10.27
CA THR A 232 -3.67 10.13 -9.48
C THR A 232 -3.57 8.92 -10.40
N ALA A 233 -3.35 7.74 -9.85
CA ALA A 233 -3.36 6.51 -10.64
C ALA A 233 -4.31 5.48 -10.04
N ARG A 234 -4.77 4.56 -10.87
CA ARG A 234 -5.49 3.37 -10.43
C ARG A 234 -5.02 2.12 -11.16
N VAL A 235 -4.96 1.01 -10.44
CA VAL A 235 -4.82 -0.32 -11.03
C VAL A 235 -6.23 -0.82 -11.35
N VAL A 236 -6.38 -1.40 -12.54
CA VAL A 236 -7.62 -2.07 -12.94
C VAL A 236 -7.32 -3.51 -13.30
N SER A 237 -8.01 -4.45 -12.63
CA SER A 237 -7.91 -5.88 -12.93
C SER A 237 -8.59 -6.19 -14.28
N PRO A 238 -8.37 -7.39 -14.85
CA PRO A 238 -9.09 -7.81 -16.06
C PRO A 238 -10.60 -7.93 -15.85
N THR A 239 -11.04 -8.21 -14.63
CA THR A 239 -12.46 -8.28 -14.24
C THR A 239 -13.09 -6.91 -14.02
N GLY A 240 -12.31 -5.84 -14.03
CA GLY A 240 -12.78 -4.46 -13.89
C GLY A 240 -12.73 -3.90 -12.45
N ASP A 241 -12.21 -4.67 -11.50
CA ASP A 241 -12.00 -4.21 -10.13
C ASP A 241 -10.90 -3.14 -10.09
N VAL A 242 -11.04 -2.17 -9.19
CA VAL A 242 -10.21 -0.97 -9.16
C VAL A 242 -9.60 -0.73 -7.78
N MET A 243 -8.31 -0.39 -7.78
CA MET A 243 -7.64 0.21 -6.62
C MET A 243 -7.01 1.52 -7.04
N GLN A 244 -7.38 2.61 -6.36
CA GLN A 244 -7.04 3.97 -6.79
C GLN A 244 -6.34 4.75 -5.67
N MET A 245 -5.33 5.53 -6.06
CA MET A 245 -4.70 6.51 -5.19
C MET A 245 -5.66 7.64 -4.83
N THR A 246 -5.61 8.07 -3.58
CA THR A 246 -6.39 9.22 -3.08
C THR A 246 -5.59 10.52 -3.07
N THR A 247 -4.26 10.43 -2.97
CA THR A 247 -3.36 11.59 -2.93
C THR A 247 -2.77 11.88 -4.30
N PRO A 248 -2.96 13.09 -4.87
CA PRO A 248 -2.34 13.49 -6.12
C PRO A 248 -0.80 13.52 -6.01
N GLN A 249 -0.12 13.13 -7.09
CA GLN A 249 1.34 13.02 -7.18
C GLN A 249 1.91 13.82 -8.35
N MET A 250 3.20 14.12 -8.24
CA MET A 250 3.99 14.83 -9.27
C MET A 250 5.06 13.93 -9.91
N SER A 251 5.54 12.92 -9.17
CA SER A 251 6.56 11.99 -9.64
C SER A 251 5.91 10.79 -10.31
N GLY A 252 6.39 10.42 -11.49
CA GLY A 252 6.01 9.16 -12.14
C GLY A 252 6.89 7.95 -11.75
N ASP A 253 7.83 8.11 -10.81
CA ASP A 253 8.54 6.98 -10.19
C ASP A 253 7.66 6.33 -9.13
N CYS A 254 6.73 5.47 -9.56
CA CYS A 254 5.65 4.97 -8.69
C CYS A 254 6.21 4.15 -7.53
N ASN A 255 7.23 3.31 -7.77
CA ASN A 255 7.88 2.49 -6.74
C ASN A 255 8.68 3.33 -5.73
N GLY A 256 8.95 4.60 -6.02
CA GLY A 256 9.59 5.52 -5.07
C GLY A 256 8.71 5.86 -3.87
N CYS A 257 7.39 5.80 -4.01
CA CYS A 257 6.46 5.89 -2.88
C CYS A 257 5.91 4.50 -2.51
N HIS A 258 5.73 3.60 -3.50
CA HIS A 258 5.22 2.25 -3.31
C HIS A 258 6.33 1.20 -3.06
N THR A 259 7.08 1.40 -1.98
CA THR A 259 8.13 0.47 -1.51
C THR A 259 7.54 -0.76 -0.81
N GLU A 260 8.39 -1.70 -0.38
CA GLU A 260 8.00 -2.87 0.43
C GLU A 260 7.05 -2.52 1.59
N GLN A 261 7.36 -1.44 2.31
CA GLN A 261 6.63 -0.97 3.49
C GLN A 261 5.76 0.27 3.21
N GLY A 262 5.84 0.78 1.99
CA GLY A 262 5.31 2.08 1.61
C GLY A 262 6.12 3.24 2.19
N ALA A 263 6.16 4.33 1.44
CA ALA A 263 6.80 5.58 1.80
C ALA A 263 5.87 6.76 1.48
N ASN A 264 6.10 7.90 2.14
CA ASN A 264 5.39 9.15 1.87
C ASN A 264 3.84 9.03 1.91
N GLY A 265 3.34 8.19 2.84
CA GLY A 265 1.90 7.97 3.04
C GLY A 265 1.31 6.82 2.20
N ALA A 266 2.08 6.21 1.30
CA ALA A 266 1.68 4.94 0.68
C ALA A 266 1.74 3.81 1.73
N PRO A 267 0.81 2.85 1.68
CA PRO A 267 0.77 1.74 2.63
C PRO A 267 1.71 0.57 2.28
N GLY A 268 2.24 0.54 1.05
CA GLY A 268 3.03 -0.59 0.53
C GLY A 268 3.13 -0.55 -0.99
N ARG A 269 3.28 -1.72 -1.58
CA ARG A 269 3.32 -1.94 -3.04
C ARG A 269 2.06 -1.46 -3.75
N ILE A 270 2.18 -1.27 -5.07
CA ILE A 270 1.04 -0.99 -5.94
C ILE A 270 0.23 -2.29 -6.06
N LEU A 271 -0.93 -2.36 -5.43
CA LEU A 271 -1.66 -3.60 -5.27
C LEU A 271 -2.62 -3.88 -6.42
N LEU A 272 -2.64 -5.13 -6.90
CA LEU A 272 -3.66 -5.65 -7.78
C LEU A 272 -4.99 -5.74 -7.01
N PRO A 273 -6.09 -5.20 -7.53
CA PRO A 273 -7.40 -5.37 -6.91
C PRO A 273 -7.82 -6.84 -6.98
N SER A 274 -8.16 -7.45 -5.85
CA SER A 274 -8.71 -8.82 -5.78
C SER A 274 -10.05 -8.82 -5.04
N ASN A 275 -11.05 -9.50 -5.59
CA ASN A 275 -12.36 -9.67 -4.96
C ASN A 275 -12.32 -10.59 -3.75
#